data_AF-A0A7V5H4D6-F1
#
_entry.id   AF-A0A7V5H4D6-F1
#
_cell.length_a   1.000
_cell.length_b   1.000
_cell.length_c   1.000
_cell.angle_alpha   90.00
_cell.angle_beta   90.00
_cell.angle_gamma   90.00
#
_symmetry.space_group_name_H-M   'P 1'
#
loop_
_entity.id
_entity.type
_entity.pdbx_description
1 polymer ?
#
loop_
_entity_poly.entity_id
_entity_poly.type
_entity_poly.pdbx_seq_one_letter_code
_entity_poly.pdbx_strand_id
1 'polypeptide(L)'
;MSYRLLLINPWIYDFTAYDLWSKPLGLLYLGSFLRSQGFEISFIDCLDKYAAGQKVKVKKYGVGNLPRTIVEKPAILKHIPRHYARYGIPEEHFIKQLKEHQEVDAVLVTSIMT
;
A
#
# COMPACT_ATOMS: atom_id res chain seq x y z
N MET A 1 12.03 10.03 25.45
CA MET A 1 10.80 9.93 24.64
C MET A 1 11.16 9.22 23.35
N SER A 2 10.37 8.24 22.92
CA SER A 2 10.54 7.61 21.60
C SER A 2 9.67 8.35 20.60
N TYR A 3 10.22 8.65 19.41
CA TYR A 3 9.45 9.23 18.32
C TYR A 3 8.66 8.13 17.60
N ARG A 4 7.41 8.43 17.26
CA ARG A 4 6.45 7.54 16.59
C ARG A 4 6.46 7.81 15.10
N LEU A 5 6.80 6.80 14.31
CA LEU A 5 6.86 6.90 12.85
C LEU A 5 5.78 6.01 12.21
N LEU A 6 5.09 6.55 11.22
CA LEU A 6 4.18 5.79 10.36
C LEU A 6 4.83 5.53 9.01
N LEU A 7 5.04 4.26 8.65
CA LEU A 7 5.52 3.88 7.33
C LEU A 7 4.35 3.49 6.43
N ILE A 8 4.38 3.92 5.17
CA ILE A 8 3.32 3.66 4.19
C ILE A 8 3.92 3.07 2.91
N ASN A 9 3.43 1.89 2.53
CA ASN A 9 3.55 1.38 1.16
C ASN A 9 2.28 1.80 0.39
N PRO A 10 2.37 2.73 -0.58
CA PRO A 10 1.19 3.30 -1.21
C PRO A 10 0.54 2.34 -2.21
N TRP A 11 -0.68 2.70 -2.64
CA TRP A 11 -1.37 2.00 -3.73
C TRP A 11 -0.61 2.13 -5.06
N ILE A 12 -0.90 1.19 -5.97
CA ILE A 12 -0.52 1.29 -7.38
C ILE A 12 -1.68 1.92 -8.15
N TYR A 13 -1.40 2.92 -8.97
CA TYR A 13 -2.35 3.50 -9.92
C TYR A 13 -1.90 3.20 -11.34
N ASP A 14 -2.55 2.25 -11.99
CA ASP A 14 -2.16 1.79 -13.33
C ASP A 14 -3.36 1.16 -14.07
N PHE A 15 -3.13 0.68 -15.29
CA PHE A 15 -4.06 -0.11 -16.08
C PHE A 15 -4.08 -1.58 -15.65
N THR A 16 -2.98 -2.08 -15.10
CA THR A 16 -2.82 -3.45 -14.63
C THR A 16 -1.82 -3.54 -13.47
N ALA A 17 -2.11 -4.35 -12.47
CA ALA A 17 -1.16 -4.73 -11.44
C ALA A 17 -1.45 -6.17 -11.01
N TYR A 18 -0.38 -6.96 -10.83
CA TYR A 18 -0.47 -8.37 -10.47
C TYR A 18 0.49 -8.65 -9.33
N ASP A 19 0.01 -9.40 -8.33
CA ASP A 19 0.82 -9.79 -7.19
C ASP A 19 1.61 -11.06 -7.51
N LEU A 20 2.90 -10.87 -7.82
CA LEU A 20 3.94 -11.89 -7.91
C LEU A 20 4.75 -11.92 -6.60
N TRP A 21 4.08 -12.06 -5.47
CA TRP A 21 4.69 -11.94 -4.13
C TRP A 21 5.27 -10.54 -3.88
N SER A 22 4.62 -9.51 -4.42
CA SER A 22 5.03 -8.13 -4.22
C SER A 22 4.93 -7.76 -2.75
N LYS A 23 6.06 -7.38 -2.17
CA LYS A 23 6.18 -6.92 -0.78
C LYS A 23 7.15 -5.74 -0.73
N PRO A 24 6.90 -4.74 0.13
CA PRO A 24 7.75 -3.56 0.23
C PRO A 24 8.99 -3.87 1.07
N LEU A 25 9.83 -4.82 0.65
CA LEU A 25 10.97 -5.33 1.44
C LEU A 25 11.93 -4.22 1.86
N GLY A 26 12.24 -3.28 0.97
CA GLY A 26 13.08 -2.11 1.31
C GLY A 26 12.48 -1.29 2.45
N LEU A 27 11.15 -1.08 2.44
CA LEU A 27 10.46 -0.38 3.53
C LEU A 27 10.48 -1.18 4.84
N LEU A 28 10.32 -2.49 4.77
CA LEU A 28 10.38 -3.35 5.95
C LEU A 28 11.78 -3.36 6.57
N TYR A 29 12.84 -3.35 5.74
CA TYR A 29 14.21 -3.21 6.22
C TYR A 29 14.45 -1.85 6.89
N LEU A 30 13.98 -0.75 6.28
CA LEU A 30 14.05 0.58 6.89
C LEU A 30 13.28 0.62 8.22
N GLY A 31 12.08 0.06 8.29
CA GLY A 31 11.30 -0.04 9.52
C GLY A 31 12.03 -0.81 10.62
N SER A 32 12.67 -1.94 10.27
CA SER A 32 13.49 -2.71 11.22
C SER A 32 14.71 -1.92 11.71
N PHE A 33 15.37 -1.19 10.81
CA PHE A 33 16.51 -0.33 11.17
C PHE A 33 16.06 0.81 12.09
N LEU A 34 14.99 1.53 11.75
CA LEU A 34 14.47 2.60 12.60
C LEU A 34 14.03 2.08 13.97
N ARG A 35 13.41 0.91 14.03
CA ARG A 35 13.07 0.27 15.32
C ARG A 35 14.31 -0.01 16.18
N SER A 36 15.43 -0.42 15.58
CA SER A 36 16.69 -0.64 16.31
C SER A 36 17.32 0.67 16.82
N GLN A 37 17.00 1.81 16.20
CA GLN A 37 17.40 3.14 16.66
C GLN A 37 16.46 3.72 17.75
N GLY A 38 15.48 2.94 18.22
CA GLY A 38 14.60 3.32 19.32
C GLY A 38 13.34 4.08 18.92
N PHE A 39 12.96 4.08 17.63
CA PHE A 39 11.68 4.62 17.16
C PHE A 39 10.53 3.61 17.37
N GLU A 40 9.35 4.13 17.68
CA GLU A 40 8.09 3.36 17.66
C GLU A 40 7.53 3.34 16.24
N ILE A 41 7.25 2.15 15.71
CA ILE A 41 6.93 1.96 14.29
C ILE A 41 5.51 1.46 14.11
N SER A 42 4.70 2.23 13.37
CA SER A 42 3.43 1.80 12.79
C SER A 42 3.58 1.64 11.28
N PHE A 43 2.78 0.77 10.66
CA PHE A 43 2.91 0.45 9.23
C PHE A 43 1.55 0.23 8.57
N ILE A 44 1.34 0.86 7.42
CA ILE A 44 0.17 0.65 6.55
C ILE A 44 0.65 0.16 5.18
N ASP A 45 0.22 -1.04 4.81
CA ASP A 45 0.43 -1.59 3.47
C ASP A 45 -0.83 -1.43 2.63
N CYS A 46 -0.86 -0.44 1.74
CA CYS A 46 -2.00 -0.26 0.86
C CYS A 46 -2.16 -1.42 -0.15
N LEU A 47 -1.13 -2.23 -0.38
CA LEU A 47 -1.18 -3.40 -1.26
C LEU A 47 -1.50 -4.70 -0.50
N ASP A 48 -1.81 -4.64 0.80
CA ASP A 48 -2.25 -5.83 1.53
C ASP A 48 -3.61 -6.31 1.03
N LYS A 49 -3.56 -7.29 0.13
CA LYS A 49 -4.75 -7.90 -0.45
C LYS A 49 -5.65 -8.58 0.59
N TYR A 50 -5.11 -9.00 1.74
CA TYR A 50 -5.88 -9.70 2.78
C TYR A 50 -6.54 -8.76 3.78
N ALA A 51 -6.21 -7.47 3.73
CA ALA A 51 -6.80 -6.46 4.60
C ALA A 51 -8.28 -6.21 4.28
N ALA A 52 -8.95 -5.46 5.16
CA ALA A 52 -10.35 -5.06 5.02
C ALA A 52 -11.37 -6.22 4.82
N GLY A 53 -11.03 -7.46 5.20
CA GLY A 53 -11.92 -8.61 5.06
C GLY A 53 -12.20 -9.00 3.60
N GLN A 54 -11.35 -8.59 2.66
CA GLN A 54 -11.56 -8.87 1.25
C GLN A 54 -11.34 -10.36 0.92
N LYS A 55 -12.30 -10.96 0.20
CA LYS A 55 -12.12 -12.30 -0.36
C LYS A 55 -11.25 -12.22 -1.61
N VAL A 56 -9.95 -12.48 -1.45
CA VAL A 56 -9.00 -12.50 -2.57
C VAL A 56 -9.03 -13.87 -3.24
N LYS A 57 -9.20 -13.88 -4.57
CA LYS A 57 -8.96 -15.07 -5.37
C LYS A 57 -7.46 -15.23 -5.61
N VAL A 58 -6.85 -16.12 -4.83
CA VAL A 58 -5.43 -16.45 -4.94
C VAL A 58 -5.27 -17.68 -5.85
N LYS A 59 -4.31 -17.64 -6.78
CA LYS A 59 -3.96 -18.79 -7.63
C LYS A 59 -2.99 -19.73 -6.90
N LYS A 60 -2.61 -20.82 -7.58
CA LYS A 60 -1.53 -21.72 -7.13
C LYS A 60 -0.29 -20.89 -6.75
N TYR A 61 0.34 -21.22 -5.63
CA TYR A 61 1.54 -20.57 -5.08
C TYR A 61 1.37 -19.18 -4.48
N GLY A 62 0.14 -18.71 -4.22
CA GLY A 62 -0.06 -17.47 -3.47
C GLY A 62 -0.09 -16.19 -4.31
N VAL A 63 0.09 -16.30 -5.63
CA VAL A 63 0.04 -15.16 -6.59
C VAL A 63 -1.40 -14.84 -7.00
N GLY A 64 -1.65 -13.62 -7.48
CA GLY A 64 -3.02 -13.26 -7.86
C GLY A 64 -3.20 -11.83 -8.33
N ASN A 65 -4.42 -11.53 -8.77
CA ASN A 65 -4.80 -10.15 -9.02
C ASN A 65 -4.91 -9.42 -7.68
N LEU A 66 -4.46 -8.17 -7.66
CA LEU A 66 -4.76 -7.26 -6.58
C LEU A 66 -6.23 -6.82 -6.67
N PRO A 67 -6.91 -6.59 -5.54
CA PRO A 67 -8.16 -5.85 -5.51
C PRO A 67 -7.99 -4.51 -6.22
N ARG A 68 -8.99 -4.09 -7.01
CA ARG A 68 -8.90 -2.86 -7.79
C ARG A 68 -10.20 -2.06 -7.77
N THR A 69 -10.05 -0.74 -7.72
CA THR A 69 -11.13 0.24 -7.87
C THR A 69 -10.85 1.07 -9.11
N ILE A 70 -11.77 1.13 -10.06
CA ILE A 70 -11.63 2.00 -11.24
C ILE A 70 -11.69 3.45 -10.76
N VAL A 71 -10.75 4.27 -11.23
CA VAL A 71 -10.66 5.70 -10.89
C VAL A 71 -10.59 6.54 -12.16
N GLU A 72 -10.72 7.86 -12.02
CA GLU A 72 -10.55 8.75 -13.17
C GLU A 72 -9.14 8.60 -13.73
N LYS A 73 -9.06 8.51 -15.06
CA LYS A 73 -7.79 8.40 -15.76
C LYS A 73 -7.15 9.79 -15.89
N PRO A 74 -5.85 9.95 -15.55
CA PRO A 74 -5.11 11.19 -15.79
C PRO A 74 -5.28 11.67 -17.23
N ALA A 75 -5.38 12.99 -17.43
CA ALA A 75 -5.65 13.59 -18.74
C ALA A 75 -4.68 13.09 -19.83
N ILE A 76 -3.39 13.03 -19.51
CA ILE A 76 -2.33 12.56 -20.42
C ILE A 76 -2.52 11.10 -20.86
N LEU A 77 -3.23 10.29 -20.06
CA LEU A 77 -3.46 8.87 -20.32
C LEU A 77 -4.84 8.59 -20.95
N LYS A 78 -5.72 9.60 -21.11
CA LYS A 78 -7.12 9.45 -21.60
C LYS A 78 -7.24 8.64 -22.90
N HIS A 79 -6.25 8.76 -23.79
CA HIS A 79 -6.18 8.09 -25.08
C HIS A 79 -6.02 6.56 -25.02
N ILE A 80 -5.57 5.99 -23.90
CA ILE A 80 -5.36 4.55 -23.76
C ILE A 80 -6.71 3.84 -23.57
N PRO A 81 -7.13 2.87 -24.39
CA PRO A 81 -8.46 2.26 -24.34
C PRO A 81 -8.60 1.20 -23.23
N ARG A 82 -8.11 1.50 -22.03
CA ARG A 82 -8.17 0.62 -20.85
C ARG A 82 -8.64 1.41 -19.63
N HIS A 83 -9.24 0.71 -18.66
CA HIS A 83 -9.57 1.31 -17.37
C HIS A 83 -8.31 1.55 -16.55
N TYR A 84 -8.19 2.75 -16.01
CA TYR A 84 -7.20 3.10 -15.01
C TYR A 84 -7.78 2.81 -13.63
N ALA A 85 -6.98 2.23 -12.74
CA ALA A 85 -7.47 1.75 -11.46
C ALA A 85 -6.45 1.96 -10.35
N ARG A 86 -6.96 2.13 -9.13
CA ARG A 86 -6.20 2.02 -7.90
C ARG A 86 -6.22 0.56 -7.44
N TYR A 87 -5.05 -0.01 -7.17
CA TYR A 87 -4.89 -1.39 -6.73
C TYR A 87 -4.50 -1.46 -5.26
N GLY A 88 -5.19 -2.29 -4.50
CA GLY A 88 -4.97 -2.49 -3.07
C GLY A 88 -6.22 -2.31 -2.21
N ILE A 89 -6.04 -1.94 -0.95
CA ILE A 89 -7.10 -1.78 0.05
C ILE A 89 -8.09 -0.66 -0.34
N PRO A 90 -9.33 -0.67 0.17
CA PRO A 90 -10.26 0.43 0.00
C PRO A 90 -9.77 1.71 0.71
N GLU A 91 -10.11 2.87 0.17
CA GLU A 91 -9.73 4.17 0.76
C GLU A 91 -10.29 4.36 2.17
N GLU A 92 -11.55 3.98 2.38
CA GLU A 92 -12.19 3.96 3.68
C GLU A 92 -11.43 3.15 4.73
N HIS A 93 -10.80 2.03 4.32
CA HIS A 93 -9.99 1.20 5.20
C HIS A 93 -8.67 1.90 5.55
N PHE A 94 -8.03 2.54 4.58
CA PHE A 94 -6.84 3.35 4.81
C PHE A 94 -7.11 4.54 5.73
N ILE A 95 -8.20 5.27 5.49
CA ILE A 95 -8.63 6.40 6.34
C ILE A 95 -8.88 5.93 7.78
N LYS A 96 -9.48 4.75 7.96
CA LYS A 96 -9.67 4.17 9.29
C LYS A 96 -8.32 3.91 9.98
N GLN A 97 -7.37 3.27 9.31
CA GLN A 97 -6.02 3.04 9.86
C GLN A 97 -5.30 4.35 10.17
N LEU A 98 -5.39 5.36 9.30
CA LEU A 98 -4.82 6.69 9.56
C LEU A 98 -5.39 7.33 10.83
N LYS A 99 -6.70 7.18 11.08
CA LYS A 99 -7.33 7.69 12.30
C LYS A 99 -6.85 6.98 13.57
N GLU A 100 -6.42 5.73 13.46
CA GLU A 100 -5.84 4.95 14.56
C GLU A 100 -4.38 5.39 14.86
N HIS A 101 -3.74 6.11 13.93
CA HIS A 101 -2.34 6.56 14.01
C HIS A 101 -2.19 8.10 13.99
N GLN A 102 -3.15 8.84 14.54
CA GLN A 102 -3.13 10.33 14.53
C GLN A 102 -1.97 10.97 15.28
N GLU A 103 -1.34 10.20 16.15
CA GLU A 103 -0.39 10.65 17.14
C GLU A 103 1.08 10.55 16.67
N VAL A 104 1.33 10.24 15.40
CA VAL A 104 2.71 10.04 14.89
C VAL A 104 3.46 11.35 14.65
N ASP A 105 4.77 11.33 14.87
CA ASP A 105 5.66 12.48 14.70
C ASP A 105 6.09 12.69 13.24
N ALA A 106 6.14 11.62 12.45
CA ALA A 106 6.39 11.70 11.01
C ALA A 106 5.79 10.53 10.24
N VAL A 107 5.51 10.78 8.94
CA VAL A 107 5.02 9.79 7.99
C VAL A 107 6.07 9.58 6.89
N LEU A 108 6.49 8.33 6.70
CA LEU A 108 7.48 7.94 5.70
C LEU A 108 6.77 7.11 4.62
N VAL A 109 6.63 7.70 3.43
CA VAL A 109 6.02 7.04 2.29
C VAL A 109 7.11 6.55 1.34
N THR A 110 7.04 5.30 0.91
CA THR A 110 7.96 4.79 -0.13
C THR A 110 7.34 4.84 -1.50
N SER A 111 8.20 4.83 -2.52
CA SER A 111 7.82 4.48 -3.87
C SER A 111 8.66 3.31 -4.33
N ILE A 112 8.02 2.32 -4.94
CA ILE A 112 8.72 1.31 -5.72
C ILE A 112 8.58 1.72 -7.18
N MET A 113 9.69 1.65 -7.92
CA MET A 113 9.65 1.80 -9.36
C MET A 113 8.93 0.56 -9.92
N THR A 114 7.70 0.75 -10.37
CA THR A 114 6.95 -0.22 -11.17
C THR A 114 7.37 -0.12 -12.63
#